data_AF-A0A1H9HZE9-F1
#
_entry.id   AF-A0A1H9HZE9-F1
#
_cell.length_a   1.000
_cell.length_b   1.000
_cell.length_c   1.000
_cell.angle_alpha   90.00
_cell.angle_beta   90.00
_cell.angle_gamma   90.00
#
_symmetry.space_group_name_H-M   'P 1'
#
loop_
_entity.id
_entity.type
_entity.pdbx_description
1 polymer ?
#
loop_
_entity_poly.entity_id
_entity_poly.type
_entity_poly.pdbx_seq_one_letter_code
_entity_poly.pdbx_strand_id
1 'polypeptide(L)'
;MQSYKNNKSGRFLFLDDIRHPHDVYRYTQQTMFLHKKWEIVRNYMEFVQWITINGLPDFISFDHDLADMEYTSPPPAVDNDQSKEWQDAQVHTEKTGYECAIWLVDYCLDNNFDCPKCYCHSMNPVGSDKIKGLLNQFSTYRYRFGKEK
;
A
#
# COMPACT_ATOMS: atom_id res chain seq x y z
N MET A 1 -35.03 10.00 -23.23
CA MET A 1 -34.13 8.91 -22.78
C MET A 1 -32.92 9.55 -22.12
N GLN A 2 -32.87 9.59 -20.78
CA GLN A 2 -31.67 10.03 -20.06
C GLN A 2 -30.66 8.89 -20.07
N SER A 3 -29.48 9.16 -20.63
CA SER A 3 -28.36 8.24 -20.58
C SER A 3 -27.91 8.06 -19.13
N TYR A 4 -28.04 6.85 -18.62
CA TYR A 4 -27.43 6.47 -17.35
C TYR A 4 -25.91 6.58 -17.51
N LYS A 5 -25.33 7.62 -16.93
CA LYS A 5 -23.88 7.65 -16.69
C LYS A 5 -23.60 6.43 -15.82
N ASN A 6 -22.85 5.47 -16.35
CA ASN A 6 -22.28 4.39 -15.56
C ASN A 6 -21.51 5.05 -14.41
N ASN A 7 -22.09 5.04 -13.21
CA ASN A 7 -21.40 5.38 -11.98
C ASN A 7 -20.37 4.28 -11.74
N LYS A 8 -19.20 4.39 -12.39
CA LYS A 8 -18.06 3.55 -12.06
C LYS A 8 -17.72 3.88 -10.61
N SER A 9 -18.11 3.02 -9.68
CA SER A 9 -17.65 3.13 -8.30
C SER A 9 -16.13 3.01 -8.34
N GLY A 10 -15.43 4.07 -7.93
CA GLY A 10 -13.97 4.04 -7.88
C GLY A 10 -13.47 2.92 -6.97
N ARG A 11 -12.28 2.39 -7.26
CA ARG A 11 -11.61 1.36 -6.48
C ARG A 11 -10.71 2.02 -5.44
N PHE A 12 -10.95 1.70 -4.17
CA PHE A 12 -10.22 2.26 -3.03
C PHE A 12 -9.48 1.11 -2.33
N LEU A 13 -8.18 1.27 -2.14
CA LEU A 13 -7.31 0.28 -1.50
C LEU A 13 -6.80 0.81 -0.16
N PHE A 14 -6.94 0.03 0.91
CA PHE A 14 -6.56 0.38 2.26
C PHE A 14 -5.46 -0.56 2.74
N LEU A 15 -4.25 -0.03 2.92
CA LEU A 15 -3.10 -0.78 3.42
C LEU A 15 -2.93 -0.54 4.91
N ASP A 16 -3.23 -1.55 5.71
CA ASP A 16 -3.06 -1.54 7.17
C ASP A 16 -3.16 -2.99 7.69
N ASP A 17 -2.23 -3.37 8.55
CA ASP A 17 -2.12 -4.72 9.12
C ASP A 17 -3.23 -5.03 10.14
N ILE A 18 -3.73 -4.02 10.87
CA ILE A 18 -4.64 -4.18 12.01
C ILE A 18 -5.97 -3.47 11.79
N ARG A 19 -5.93 -2.19 11.40
CA ARG A 19 -7.09 -1.31 11.41
C ARG A 19 -7.98 -1.54 10.18
N HIS A 20 -9.21 -1.05 10.31
CA HIS A 20 -10.16 -0.90 9.22
C HIS A 20 -10.43 0.58 8.96
N PRO A 21 -10.98 0.95 7.78
CA PRO A 21 -11.31 2.35 7.46
C PRO A 21 -12.07 3.08 8.57
N HIS A 22 -13.07 2.45 9.20
CA HIS A 22 -13.85 3.09 10.26
C HIS A 22 -13.02 3.44 11.51
N ASP A 23 -11.93 2.70 11.78
CA ASP A 23 -11.07 2.94 12.94
C ASP A 23 -10.30 4.24 12.76
N VAL A 24 -9.79 4.44 11.54
CA VAL A 24 -8.97 5.61 11.22
C VAL A 24 -9.79 6.88 11.08
N TYR A 25 -11.09 6.76 10.79
CA TYR A 25 -12.00 7.92 10.82
C TYR A 25 -11.98 8.64 12.16
N ARG A 26 -11.83 7.91 13.28
CA ARG A 26 -11.88 8.47 14.64
C ARG A 26 -10.85 9.58 14.86
N TYR A 27 -9.68 9.49 14.24
CA TYR A 27 -8.61 10.47 14.38
C TYR A 27 -8.29 11.25 13.10
N THR A 28 -8.61 10.72 11.91
CA THR A 28 -8.42 11.45 10.64
C THR A 28 -9.58 12.38 10.30
N GLN A 29 -10.79 12.07 10.79
CA GLN A 29 -12.06 12.75 10.47
C GLN A 29 -12.37 12.80 8.96
N GLN A 30 -11.72 11.97 8.15
CA GLN A 30 -11.95 11.92 6.69
C GLN A 30 -13.16 11.05 6.37
N THR A 31 -14.24 11.66 5.87
CA THR A 31 -15.52 10.98 5.60
C THR A 31 -15.42 9.89 4.52
N MET A 32 -14.36 9.90 3.70
CA MET A 32 -14.09 8.85 2.72
C MET A 32 -13.96 7.46 3.36
N PHE A 33 -13.52 7.40 4.63
CA PHE A 33 -13.42 6.14 5.37
C PHE A 33 -14.77 5.58 5.84
N LEU A 34 -15.83 6.39 5.82
CA LEU A 34 -17.19 5.95 6.16
C LEU A 34 -18.03 5.62 4.93
N HIS A 35 -17.83 6.36 3.83
CA HIS A 35 -18.76 6.35 2.70
C HIS A 35 -18.22 5.66 1.44
N LYS A 36 -16.94 5.28 1.41
CA LYS A 36 -16.35 4.51 0.31
C LYS A 36 -16.21 3.06 0.71
N LYS A 37 -16.37 2.17 -0.27
CA LYS A 37 -16.02 0.76 -0.10
C LYS A 37 -14.52 0.62 -0.34
N TRP A 38 -13.81 0.15 0.67
CA TRP A 38 -12.37 -0.11 0.62
C TRP A 38 -12.13 -1.61 0.51
N GLU A 39 -11.23 -2.00 -0.40
CA GLU A 39 -10.58 -3.30 -0.37
C GLU A 39 -9.36 -3.17 0.55
N ILE A 40 -9.15 -4.15 1.44
CA ILE A 40 -8.12 -4.07 2.49
C ILE A 40 -7.01 -5.06 2.17
N VAL A 41 -5.77 -4.62 2.32
CA VAL A 41 -4.56 -5.43 2.21
C VAL A 41 -3.72 -5.23 3.46
N ARG A 42 -3.13 -6.32 3.97
CA ARG A 42 -2.55 -6.37 5.32
C ARG A 42 -1.04 -6.25 5.36
N ASN A 43 -0.37 -6.49 4.24
CA ASN A 43 1.08 -6.51 4.16
C ASN A 43 1.54 -6.16 2.74
N TYR A 44 2.85 -6.04 2.57
CA TYR A 44 3.48 -5.74 1.29
C TYR A 44 3.08 -6.73 0.18
N MET A 45 3.06 -8.03 0.47
CA MET A 45 2.78 -9.05 -0.53
C MET A 45 1.33 -8.95 -1.04
N GLU A 46 0.37 -8.78 -0.14
CA GLU A 46 -1.03 -8.55 -0.51
C GLU A 46 -1.21 -7.25 -1.30
N PHE A 47 -0.51 -6.19 -0.93
CA PHE A 47 -0.54 -4.91 -1.66
C PHE A 47 -0.10 -5.07 -3.11
N VAL A 48 1.07 -5.69 -3.33
CA VAL A 48 1.61 -5.98 -4.66
C VAL A 48 0.65 -6.87 -5.44
N GLN A 49 0.26 -8.00 -4.86
CA GLN A 49 -0.59 -8.99 -5.51
C GLN A 49 -1.94 -8.38 -5.92
N TRP A 50 -2.56 -7.59 -5.04
CA TRP A 50 -3.84 -6.96 -5.34
C TRP A 50 -3.73 -6.02 -6.54
N ILE A 51 -2.70 -5.16 -6.58
CA ILE A 51 -2.50 -4.21 -7.68
C ILE A 51 -2.14 -4.94 -8.99
N THR A 52 -1.33 -5.99 -8.95
CA THR A 52 -1.01 -6.78 -10.14
C THR A 52 -2.24 -7.47 -10.73
N ILE A 53 -3.14 -7.99 -9.89
CA ILE A 53 -4.35 -8.69 -10.35
C ILE A 53 -5.43 -7.71 -10.80
N ASN A 54 -5.66 -6.65 -10.04
CA ASN A 54 -6.80 -5.75 -10.25
C ASN A 54 -6.41 -4.52 -11.09
N GLY A 55 -5.12 -4.26 -11.28
CA GLY A 55 -4.62 -3.00 -11.83
C GLY A 55 -4.68 -1.86 -10.80
N LEU A 56 -4.32 -0.66 -11.26
CA LEU A 56 -4.20 0.51 -10.38
C LEU A 56 -5.57 0.93 -9.78
N PRO A 57 -5.67 1.10 -8.46
CA PRO A 57 -6.86 1.67 -7.83
C PRO A 57 -6.97 3.18 -8.10
N ASP A 58 -8.17 3.72 -7.93
CA ASP A 58 -8.40 5.17 -8.06
C ASP A 58 -7.89 5.94 -6.84
N PHE A 59 -7.87 5.28 -5.67
CA PHE A 59 -7.41 5.85 -4.42
C PHE A 59 -6.72 4.82 -3.52
N ILE A 60 -5.63 5.20 -2.86
CA ILE A 60 -4.91 4.37 -1.89
C ILE A 60 -4.76 5.11 -0.57
N SER A 61 -4.95 4.41 0.56
CA SER A 61 -4.65 4.93 1.89
C SER A 61 -3.61 4.05 2.56
N PHE A 62 -2.50 4.65 3.01
CA PHE A 62 -1.34 3.96 3.57
C PHE A 62 -1.25 4.12 5.09
N ASP A 63 -1.10 3.02 5.79
CA ASP A 63 -0.36 3.00 7.04
C ASP A 63 1.14 2.79 6.79
N HIS A 64 1.98 3.31 7.69
CA HIS A 64 3.42 3.12 7.60
C HIS A 64 3.85 1.83 8.30
N ASP A 65 3.38 1.59 9.53
CA ASP A 65 3.92 0.51 10.36
C ASP A 65 3.16 -0.78 10.06
N LEU A 66 3.73 -1.64 9.23
CA LEU A 66 3.14 -2.95 8.92
C LEU A 66 3.81 -4.00 9.81
N ALA A 67 3.05 -4.68 10.67
CA ALA A 67 3.56 -5.83 11.40
C ALA A 67 3.77 -7.01 10.45
N ASP A 68 4.96 -7.59 10.50
CA ASP A 68 5.30 -8.76 9.69
C ASP A 68 4.57 -9.99 10.24
N MET A 69 3.65 -10.58 9.46
CA MET A 69 3.14 -11.93 9.70
C MET A 69 3.91 -12.93 8.84
N GLU A 70 5.23 -12.88 8.81
CA GLU A 70 6.04 -13.93 8.21
C GLU A 70 6.49 -14.93 9.30
N TYR A 71 5.55 -15.71 9.83
CA TYR A 71 5.90 -16.94 10.53
C TYR A 71 6.26 -18.00 9.48
N THR A 72 7.51 -18.04 9.02
CA THR A 72 8.01 -19.31 8.49
C THR A 72 8.29 -20.22 9.68
N SER A 73 7.40 -21.17 9.93
CA SER A 73 7.77 -22.28 10.82
C SER A 73 8.94 -23.02 10.16
N PRO A 74 9.99 -23.38 10.92
CA PRO A 74 11.09 -24.15 10.36
C PRO A 74 10.56 -25.45 9.74
N PRO A 75 11.19 -25.96 8.65
CA PRO A 75 10.79 -27.24 8.06
C PRO A 75 10.78 -28.33 9.16
N PRO A 76 9.80 -29.25 9.17
CA PRO A 76 9.63 -30.21 10.28
C PRO A 76 10.78 -31.23 10.48
N ALA A 77 11.90 -31.07 9.78
CA ALA A 77 13.03 -32.01 9.75
C ALA A 77 14.42 -31.36 9.92
N VAL A 78 14.53 -30.10 10.37
CA VAL A 78 15.84 -29.48 10.65
C VAL A 78 16.28 -29.78 12.08
N ASP A 79 17.54 -30.19 12.27
CA ASP A 79 18.13 -30.28 13.60
C ASP A 79 18.21 -28.88 14.25
N ASN A 80 18.45 -28.82 15.57
CA ASN A 80 18.45 -27.57 16.31
C ASN A 80 19.49 -26.55 15.79
N ASP A 81 20.63 -27.01 15.24
CA ASP A 81 21.69 -26.14 14.75
C ASP A 81 21.35 -25.55 13.36
N GLN A 82 20.76 -26.36 12.48
CA GLN A 82 20.23 -25.92 11.18
C GLN A 82 19.00 -25.02 11.32
N SER A 83 18.17 -25.25 12.34
CA SER A 83 17.02 -24.39 12.62
C SER A 83 17.42 -22.96 12.97
N LYS A 84 18.59 -22.80 13.62
CA LYS A 84 19.15 -21.51 14.00
C LYS A 84 19.78 -20.81 12.81
N GLU A 85 20.51 -21.54 11.96
CA GLU A 85 21.03 -20.98 10.69
C GLU A 85 19.91 -20.59 9.72
N TRP A 86 18.82 -21.36 9.64
CA TRP A 86 17.64 -21.01 8.84
C TRP A 86 16.95 -19.74 9.34
N GLN A 87 16.82 -19.58 10.67
CA GLN A 87 16.27 -18.36 11.27
C GLN A 87 17.22 -17.17 11.11
N ASP A 88 18.53 -17.35 11.34
CA ASP A 88 19.56 -16.31 11.21
C ASP A 88 19.76 -15.88 9.74
N ALA A 89 19.46 -16.77 8.78
CA ALA A 89 19.47 -16.47 7.34
C ALA A 89 18.22 -15.70 6.87
N GLN A 90 17.13 -15.70 7.65
CA GLN A 90 16.01 -14.80 7.38
C GLN A 90 16.42 -13.38 7.78
N VAL A 91 17.05 -12.66 6.84
CA VAL A 91 17.18 -11.21 6.93
C VAL A 91 15.78 -10.63 6.75
N HIS A 92 14.99 -10.60 7.82
CA HIS A 92 13.69 -9.95 7.86
C HIS A 92 13.92 -8.44 7.78
N THR A 93 13.99 -7.92 6.55
CA THR A 93 13.84 -6.50 6.33
C THR A 93 12.33 -6.26 6.32
N GLU A 94 11.78 -5.92 7.49
CA GLU A 94 10.36 -5.60 7.66
C GLU A 94 9.96 -4.58 6.58
N LYS A 95 9.09 -5.00 5.64
CA LYS A 95 8.59 -4.10 4.61
C LYS A 95 7.44 -3.30 5.18
N THR A 96 7.66 -2.01 5.30
CA THR A 96 6.70 -1.03 5.81
C THR A 96 5.80 -0.53 4.68
N GLY A 97 4.84 0.33 5.02
CA GLY A 97 4.06 1.06 4.03
C GLY A 97 4.89 1.96 3.12
N TYR A 98 6.11 2.33 3.54
CA TYR A 98 7.04 3.07 2.69
C TYR A 98 7.55 2.22 1.52
N GLU A 99 7.91 0.96 1.75
CA GLU A 99 8.32 0.03 0.69
C GLU A 99 7.16 -0.23 -0.29
N CYS A 100 5.91 -0.26 0.20
CA CYS A 100 4.72 -0.33 -0.66
C CYS A 100 4.59 0.92 -1.56
N ALA A 101 4.88 2.11 -1.02
CA ALA A 101 4.84 3.35 -1.78
C ALA A 101 5.96 3.45 -2.83
N ILE A 102 7.18 2.96 -2.52
CA ILE A 102 8.28 2.84 -3.49
C ILE A 102 7.86 1.93 -4.64
N TRP A 103 7.40 0.71 -4.31
CA TRP A 103 6.98 -0.25 -5.30
C TRP A 103 5.86 0.30 -6.20
N LEU A 104 4.90 1.04 -5.63
CA LEU A 104 3.83 1.68 -6.39
C LEU A 104 4.38 2.69 -7.41
N VAL A 105 5.35 3.53 -7.02
CA VAL A 105 5.97 4.51 -7.91
C VAL A 105 6.69 3.80 -9.07
N ASP A 106 7.48 2.78 -8.77
CA ASP A 106 8.19 2.00 -9.78
C ASP A 106 7.21 1.33 -10.75
N TYR A 107 6.17 0.70 -10.20
CA TYR A 107 5.10 0.09 -10.99
C TYR A 107 4.41 1.10 -11.92
N CYS A 108 4.12 2.31 -11.43
CA CYS A 108 3.54 3.37 -12.26
C CYS A 108 4.52 3.86 -13.34
N LEU A 109 5.82 3.99 -13.03
CA LEU A 109 6.84 4.40 -13.99
C LEU A 109 7.00 3.37 -15.12
N ASP A 110 7.17 2.11 -14.76
CA ASP A 110 7.39 1.00 -15.71
C ASP A 110 6.21 0.82 -16.67
N ASN A 111 4.99 1.07 -16.18
CA ASN A 111 3.77 0.93 -16.98
C ASN A 111 3.25 2.27 -17.54
N ASN A 112 4.00 3.36 -17.36
CA ASN A 112 3.63 4.72 -17.78
C ASN A 112 2.25 5.18 -17.26
N PHE A 113 1.87 4.76 -16.05
CA PHE A 113 0.66 5.18 -15.38
C PHE A 113 0.84 6.50 -14.61
N ASP A 114 -0.26 7.23 -14.46
CA ASP A 114 -0.31 8.37 -13.56
C ASP A 114 -0.39 7.93 -12.10
N CYS A 115 0.07 8.79 -11.20
CA CYS A 115 0.01 8.55 -9.77
C CYS A 115 -1.46 8.47 -9.31
N PRO A 116 -1.88 7.40 -8.61
CA PRO A 116 -3.21 7.34 -8.04
C PRO A 116 -3.35 8.39 -6.93
N LYS A 117 -4.59 8.75 -6.59
CA LYS A 117 -4.81 9.63 -5.44
C LYS A 117 -4.43 8.87 -4.17
N CYS A 118 -3.67 9.52 -3.29
CA CYS A 118 -3.17 8.87 -2.10
C CYS A 118 -3.47 9.67 -0.84
N TYR A 119 -3.64 8.95 0.27
CA TYR A 119 -3.66 9.49 1.63
C TYR A 119 -2.75 8.63 2.52
N CYS A 120 -2.20 9.22 3.58
CA CYS A 120 -1.50 8.45 4.60
C CYS A 120 -2.22 8.67 5.93
N HIS A 121 -2.81 7.59 6.44
CA HIS A 121 -3.56 7.56 7.69
C HIS A 121 -2.72 7.06 8.87
N SER A 122 -1.43 6.82 8.63
CA SER A 122 -0.51 6.43 9.68
C SER A 122 -0.42 7.50 10.77
N MET A 123 -0.30 7.03 12.01
CA MET A 123 -0.05 7.88 13.17
C MET A 123 1.45 8.14 13.38
N ASN A 124 2.33 7.47 12.63
CA ASN A 124 3.77 7.70 12.64
C ASN A 124 4.09 8.95 11.78
N PRO A 125 4.46 10.09 12.38
CA PRO A 125 4.65 11.34 11.63
C PRO A 125 5.82 11.25 10.66
N VAL A 126 6.95 10.66 11.07
CA VAL A 126 8.15 10.52 10.22
C VAL A 126 7.87 9.59 9.05
N GLY A 127 7.20 8.46 9.30
CA GLY A 127 6.79 7.52 8.27
C GLY A 127 5.78 8.15 7.29
N SER A 128 4.81 8.89 7.83
CA SER A 128 3.80 9.61 7.03
C SER A 128 4.45 10.64 6.12
N ASP A 129 5.40 11.43 6.62
CA ASP A 129 6.10 12.45 5.83
C ASP A 129 6.96 11.83 4.72
N LYS A 130 7.61 10.69 4.97
CA LYS A 130 8.35 9.94 3.94
C LYS A 130 7.43 9.47 2.81
N ILE A 131 6.30 8.84 3.14
CA ILE A 131 5.32 8.35 2.15
C ILE A 131 4.75 9.52 1.35
N LYS A 132 4.26 10.57 2.03
CA LYS A 132 3.72 11.76 1.38
C LYS A 132 4.75 12.45 0.49
N GLY A 133 5.99 12.59 0.98
CA GLY A 133 7.09 13.21 0.25
C GLY A 133 7.38 12.49 -1.06
N LEU A 134 7.52 11.16 -1.02
CA LEU A 134 7.74 10.32 -2.20
C LEU A 134 6.61 10.46 -3.23
N LEU A 135 5.35 10.30 -2.80
CA LEU A 135 4.20 10.35 -3.70
C LEU A 135 3.99 11.75 -4.31
N ASN A 136 4.27 12.82 -3.55
CA ASN A 136 4.23 14.19 -4.04
C ASN A 136 5.33 14.48 -5.07
N GLN A 137 6.54 13.96 -4.83
CA GLN A 137 7.64 14.07 -5.79
C GLN A 137 7.29 13.36 -7.10
N PHE A 138 6.76 12.13 -7.02
CA PHE A 138 6.34 11.38 -8.20
C PHE A 138 5.20 12.08 -8.96
N SER A 139 4.16 12.55 -8.25
CA SER A 139 3.07 13.32 -8.85
C SER A 139 3.56 14.59 -9.57
N THR A 140 4.49 15.31 -8.94
CA THR A 140 5.11 16.51 -9.54
C THR A 140 5.93 16.16 -10.78
N TYR A 141 6.71 15.08 -10.73
CA TYR A 141 7.46 14.58 -11.87
C TYR A 141 6.54 14.25 -13.05
N ARG A 142 5.45 13.51 -12.82
CA ARG A 142 4.45 13.17 -13.85
C ARG A 142 3.76 14.40 -14.41
N TYR A 143 3.42 15.38 -13.57
CA TYR A 143 2.83 16.63 -14.04
C TYR A 143 3.78 17.42 -14.95
N ARG A 144 5.08 17.48 -14.61
CA ARG A 144 6.08 18.28 -15.33
C ARG A 144 6.61 17.62 -16.60
N PHE A 145 6.76 16.29 -16.60
CA PHE A 145 7.46 15.56 -17.66
C PHE A 145 6.61 14.44 -18.30
N GLY A 146 5.49 14.05 -17.70
CA GLY A 146 4.65 12.95 -18.17
C GLY A 146 3.67 13.31 -19.30
N LYS A 147 3.59 14.57 -19.72
CA LYS A 147 2.72 15.03 -20.82
C LYS A 147 3.38 15.05 -22.20
N GLU A 148 4.65 14.69 -22.30
CA GLU A 148 5.37 14.58 -23.58
C GLU A 148 5.20 13.18 -24.17
N LYS A 149 4.00 12.83 -24.65
CA LYS A 149 3.76 11.75 -25.62
C LYS A 149 2.60 12.10 -26.54
#